data_AF-A0A9J8AHK4-F1
#
_entry.id   AF-A0A9J8AHK4-F1
#
_cell.length_a   1.000
_cell.length_b   1.000
_cell.length_c   1.000
_cell.angle_alpha   90.00
_cell.angle_beta   90.00
_cell.angle_gamma   90.00
#
_symmetry.space_group_name_H-M   'P 1'
#
loop_
_entity.id
_entity.type
_entity.pdbx_description
1 polymer ?
#
loop_
_entity_poly.entity_id
_entity_poly.type
_entity_poly.pdbx_seq_one_letter_code
_entity_poly.pdbx_strand_id
1 'polypeptide(L)'
;LSAAFDTIDHNILIDRLQNYTGIQGQALRWFRSYLSDRYHFVYLNGESSHLSPVKYGVPQGSVLGPLLFSIYMLPLGNIIRKYGISFHCYADDTQLYISTRPDETSKLSKLTECVKNVKD
;
A
#
# COMPACT_ATOMS: atom_id res chain seq x y z
N LEU A 1 -1.81 10.57 9.31
CA LEU A 1 -2.64 9.36 9.33
C LEU A 1 -3.74 9.54 8.30
N SER A 2 -3.41 9.30 7.02
CA SER A 2 -4.37 9.36 5.91
C SER A 2 -5.00 7.98 5.73
N ALA A 3 -6.20 7.92 5.17
CA ALA A 3 -6.95 6.69 4.97
C ALA A 3 -6.24 5.74 3.99
N ALA A 4 -5.34 4.89 4.50
CA ALA A 4 -4.37 4.13 3.69
C ALA A 4 -5.02 3.16 2.69
N PHE A 5 -6.15 2.56 3.06
CA PHE A 5 -6.92 1.70 2.16
C PHE A 5 -7.69 2.46 1.09
N ASP A 6 -7.94 3.76 1.27
CA ASP A 6 -8.71 4.61 0.36
C ASP A 6 -7.80 5.36 -0.64
N THR A 7 -6.48 5.29 -0.45
CA THR A 7 -5.49 5.98 -1.29
C THR A 7 -4.78 5.07 -2.29
N ILE A 8 -5.15 3.80 -2.36
CA ILE A 8 -4.53 2.82 -3.27
C ILE A 8 -4.87 3.16 -4.72
N ASP A 9 -3.87 3.47 -5.54
CA ASP A 9 -4.08 3.62 -6.98
C ASP A 9 -4.29 2.26 -7.64
N HIS A 10 -5.37 2.14 -8.41
CA HIS A 10 -5.77 0.88 -9.05
C HIS A 10 -4.76 0.42 -10.11
N ASN A 11 -4.19 1.35 -10.89
CA ASN A 11 -3.23 0.99 -11.93
C ASN A 11 -1.93 0.51 -11.31
N ILE A 12 -1.45 1.19 -10.26
CA ILE A 12 -0.26 0.77 -9.52
C ILE A 12 -0.48 -0.60 -8.85
N LEU A 13 -1.64 -0.83 -8.23
CA LEU A 13 -1.95 -2.12 -7.61
C LEU A 13 -1.97 -3.25 -8.66
N ILE A 14 -2.60 -3.01 -9.81
CA ILE A 14 -2.65 -3.99 -10.90
C ILE A 14 -1.26 -4.25 -11.49
N ASP A 15 -0.43 -3.22 -11.66
CA ASP A 15 0.97 -3.36 -12.08
C ASP A 15 1.75 -4.22 -11.07
N ARG A 16 1.58 -3.97 -9.77
CA ARG A 16 2.22 -4.75 -8.70
C ARG A 16 1.75 -6.21 -8.69
N LEU A 17 0.45 -6.47 -8.85
CA LEU A 17 -0.08 -7.83 -9.01
C LEU A 17 0.57 -8.56 -10.20
N GLN A 18 0.81 -7.86 -11.29
CA GLN A 18 1.44 -8.48 -12.46
C GLN A 18 2.95 -8.68 -12.27
N ASN A 19 3.66 -7.65 -11.84
CA ASN A 19 5.12 -7.58 -11.92
C ASN A 19 5.83 -8.05 -10.65
N TYR A 20 5.21 -7.90 -9.47
CA TYR A 20 5.81 -8.34 -8.20
C TYR A 20 5.39 -9.76 -7.81
N THR A 21 4.16 -10.15 -8.10
CA THR A 21 3.65 -11.49 -7.73
C THR A 21 3.54 -12.44 -8.93
N GLY A 22 3.64 -11.93 -10.17
CA GLY A 22 3.56 -12.75 -11.38
C GLY A 22 2.14 -13.15 -11.78
N ILE A 23 1.10 -12.55 -11.20
CA ILE A 23 -0.29 -12.88 -11.53
C ILE A 23 -0.63 -12.39 -12.94
N GLN A 24 -1.12 -13.30 -13.78
CA GLN A 24 -1.41 -13.02 -15.19
C GLN A 24 -2.75 -13.63 -15.63
N GLY A 25 -3.11 -13.42 -16.90
CA GLY A 25 -4.26 -14.05 -17.55
C GLY A 25 -5.59 -13.74 -16.86
N GLN A 26 -6.40 -14.77 -16.65
CA GLN A 26 -7.76 -14.63 -16.13
C GLN A 26 -7.80 -14.08 -14.71
N ALA A 27 -6.84 -14.45 -13.86
CA ALA A 27 -6.75 -13.93 -12.50
C ALA A 27 -6.48 -12.42 -12.49
N LEU A 28 -5.54 -11.94 -13.31
CA LEU A 28 -5.26 -10.51 -13.42
C LEU A 28 -6.47 -9.73 -13.99
N ARG A 29 -7.15 -10.30 -15.01
CA ARG A 29 -8.39 -9.72 -15.54
C ARG A 29 -9.49 -9.63 -14.50
N TRP A 30 -9.60 -10.64 -13.64
CA TRP A 30 -10.55 -10.63 -12.54
C TRP A 30 -10.24 -9.51 -11.54
N PHE A 31 -8.97 -9.29 -11.16
CA PHE A 31 -8.59 -8.16 -10.31
C PHE A 31 -8.87 -6.80 -10.97
N ARG A 32 -8.63 -6.65 -12.28
CA ARG A 32 -8.99 -5.42 -13.01
C ARG A 32 -10.50 -5.16 -12.91
N SER A 33 -11.32 -6.19 -13.15
CA SER A 33 -12.78 -6.10 -13.03
C SER A 33 -13.25 -5.86 -11.60
N TYR A 34 -12.53 -6.36 -10.58
CA TYR A 34 -12.87 -6.16 -9.18
C TYR A 34 -12.71 -4.70 -8.74
N LEU A 35 -11.75 -3.97 -9.34
CA LEU A 35 -11.42 -2.59 -9.00
C LEU A 35 -12.14 -1.56 -9.90
N SER A 36 -12.49 -1.91 -11.14
CA SER A 36 -13.09 -0.99 -12.11
C SER A 36 -14.60 -0.77 -11.91
N ASP A 37 -15.11 0.34 -12.45
CA ASP A 37 -16.55 0.69 -12.50
C ASP A 37 -17.27 0.64 -11.13
N ARG A 38 -16.53 1.03 -10.09
CA ARG A 38 -17.03 1.12 -8.72
C ARG A 38 -17.55 2.54 -8.45
N TYR A 39 -18.65 2.63 -7.73
CA TYR A 39 -19.26 3.90 -7.35
C TYR A 39 -19.63 3.88 -5.86
N HIS A 40 -19.63 5.05 -5.24
CA HIS A 40 -20.11 5.28 -3.88
C HIS A 40 -21.15 6.40 -3.84
N PHE A 41 -21.90 6.47 -2.75
CA PHE A 41 -22.80 7.58 -2.43
C PHE A 41 -22.97 7.65 -0.91
N VAL A 42 -23.49 8.78 -0.43
CA VAL A 42 -23.83 8.98 0.99
C VAL A 42 -25.35 8.94 1.12
N TYR A 43 -25.83 8.18 2.10
CA TYR A 43 -27.25 8.16 2.48
C TYR A 43 -27.41 8.74 3.88
N LEU A 44 -28.24 9.77 4.02
CA LEU A 44 -28.47 10.45 5.29
C LEU A 44 -29.93 10.93 5.37
N ASN A 45 -30.61 10.64 6.48
CA ASN A 45 -31.96 11.14 6.78
C ASN A 45 -33.01 10.91 5.67
N GLY A 46 -32.95 9.77 4.98
CA GLY A 46 -33.91 9.45 3.90
C GLY A 46 -33.46 9.88 2.50
N GLU A 47 -32.38 10.65 2.39
CA GLU A 47 -31.89 11.22 1.13
C GLU A 47 -30.57 10.59 0.71
N SER A 48 -30.35 10.47 -0.61
CA SER A 48 -29.12 9.94 -1.20
C SER A 48 -28.38 11.02 -1.99
N SER A 49 -27.05 11.06 -1.87
CA SER A 49 -26.21 11.85 -2.77
C SER A 49 -26.19 11.25 -4.18
N HIS A 50 -25.66 12.01 -5.14
CA HIS A 50 -25.29 11.44 -6.44
C HIS A 50 -24.22 10.34 -6.28
N LEU A 51 -24.24 9.38 -7.21
CA LEU A 51 -23.18 8.40 -7.36
C LEU A 51 -21.88 9.11 -7.77
N SER A 52 -20.78 8.75 -7.13
CA SER A 52 -19.45 9.22 -7.47
C SER A 52 -18.52 8.03 -7.70
N PRO A 53 -17.66 8.06 -8.74
CA PRO A 53 -16.79 6.93 -9.05
C PRO A 53 -15.68 6.78 -8.00
N VAL A 54 -15.36 5.53 -7.65
CA VAL A 54 -14.27 5.16 -6.75
C VAL A 54 -13.00 4.97 -7.59
N LYS A 55 -12.16 6.00 -7.60
CA LYS A 55 -10.90 6.00 -8.38
C LYS A 55 -9.71 5.42 -7.63
N TYR A 56 -9.81 5.38 -6.30
CA TYR A 56 -8.75 4.96 -5.40
C TYR A 56 -9.32 4.03 -4.34
N GLY A 57 -8.45 3.22 -3.79
CA GLY A 57 -8.73 2.32 -2.70
C GLY A 57 -9.26 0.97 -3.13
N VAL A 58 -9.38 0.09 -2.14
CA VAL A 58 -9.99 -1.23 -2.28
C VAL A 58 -11.30 -1.27 -1.49
N PRO A 59 -12.26 -2.14 -1.85
CA PRO A 59 -13.50 -2.25 -1.10
C PRO A 59 -13.23 -2.54 0.39
N GLN A 60 -13.56 -1.59 1.27
CA GLN A 60 -13.44 -1.76 2.71
C GLN A 60 -14.41 -2.85 3.21
N GLY A 61 -13.97 -3.64 4.19
CA GLY A 61 -14.74 -4.80 4.67
C GLY A 61 -14.69 -6.03 3.76
N SER A 62 -13.98 -5.96 2.63
CA SER A 62 -13.74 -7.13 1.78
C SER A 62 -12.63 -8.03 2.34
N VAL A 63 -12.76 -9.33 2.08
CA VAL A 63 -11.74 -10.34 2.43
C VAL A 63 -10.39 -10.04 1.76
N LEU A 64 -10.41 -9.49 0.54
CA LEU A 64 -9.21 -9.23 -0.24
C LEU A 64 -8.54 -7.89 0.08
N GLY A 65 -9.24 -6.94 0.71
CA GLY A 65 -8.70 -5.62 1.00
C GLY A 65 -7.34 -5.67 1.69
N PRO A 66 -7.19 -6.40 2.83
CA PRO A 66 -5.90 -6.54 3.51
C PRO A 66 -4.80 -7.13 2.65
N LEU A 67 -5.10 -8.20 1.87
CA LEU A 67 -4.12 -8.84 0.99
C LEU A 67 -3.65 -7.89 -0.12
N LEU A 68 -4.58 -7.18 -0.75
CA LEU A 68 -4.27 -6.22 -1.81
C LEU A 68 -3.42 -5.06 -1.27
N PHE A 69 -3.70 -4.60 -0.04
CA PHE A 69 -2.85 -3.61 0.63
C PHE A 69 -1.44 -4.15 0.90
N SER A 70 -1.30 -5.37 1.40
CA SER A 70 0.01 -5.98 1.60
C SER A 70 0.81 -6.09 0.29
N ILE A 71 0.16 -6.48 -0.82
CA ILE A 71 0.79 -6.52 -2.15
C ILE A 71 1.20 -5.12 -2.59
N TYR A 72 0.35 -4.13 -2.38
CA TYR A 72 0.67 -2.74 -2.65
C TYR A 72 1.95 -2.33 -1.90
N MET A 73 2.12 -2.71 -0.64
CA MET A 73 3.27 -2.30 0.18
C MET A 73 4.57 -3.07 -0.09
N LEU A 74 4.57 -4.11 -0.93
CA LEU A 74 5.78 -4.94 -1.19
C LEU A 74 7.04 -4.15 -1.58
N PRO A 75 7.00 -3.12 -2.44
CA PRO A 75 8.21 -2.37 -2.82
C PRO A 75 8.89 -1.69 -1.64
N LEU A 76 8.12 -1.24 -0.63
CA LEU A 76 8.66 -0.60 0.57
C LEU A 76 9.64 -1.52 1.29
N GLY A 77 9.28 -2.80 1.45
CA GLY A 77 10.15 -3.78 2.09
C GLY A 77 11.45 -4.01 1.30
N ASN A 78 11.42 -3.91 -0.02
CA ASN A 78 12.62 -4.04 -0.85
C ASN A 78 13.55 -2.83 -0.71
N ILE A 79 13.00 -1.62 -0.63
CA ILE A 79 13.77 -0.40 -0.35
C ILE A 79 14.45 -0.53 1.01
N ILE A 80 13.72 -0.88 2.06
CA ILE A 80 14.28 -1.00 3.42
C ILE A 80 15.39 -2.07 3.47
N ARG A 81 15.17 -3.22 2.83
CA ARG A 81 16.18 -4.30 2.75
C ARG A 81 17.46 -3.86 2.05
N LYS A 82 17.39 -2.98 1.05
CA LYS A 82 18.57 -2.44 0.34
C LYS A 82 19.55 -1.73 1.29
N TYR A 83 19.03 -1.11 2.35
CA TYR A 83 19.83 -0.43 3.37
C TYR A 83 20.27 -1.34 4.53
N GLY A 84 19.88 -2.62 4.52
CA GLY A 84 20.21 -3.58 5.58
C GLY A 84 19.55 -3.25 6.93
N ILE A 85 18.39 -2.59 6.90
CA ILE A 85 17.66 -2.16 8.10
C ILE A 85 16.58 -3.21 8.44
N SER A 86 16.48 -3.56 9.71
CA SER A 86 15.42 -4.43 10.22
C SER A 86 14.10 -3.66 10.29
N PHE A 87 12.99 -4.29 9.94
CA PHE A 87 11.68 -3.65 9.97
C PHE A 87 10.55 -4.64 10.22
N HIS A 88 9.44 -4.11 10.71
CA HIS A 88 8.15 -4.79 10.77
C HIS A 88 7.09 -3.94 10.07
N CYS A 89 6.16 -4.61 9.39
CA CYS A 89 4.98 -3.99 8.80
C CYS A 89 3.74 -4.62 9.44
N TYR A 90 2.78 -3.79 9.84
CA TYR A 90 1.46 -4.25 10.27
C TYR A 90 0.41 -3.29 9.71
N ALA A 91 -0.43 -3.80 8.80
CA ALA A 91 -1.30 -2.95 7.99
C ALA A 91 -0.50 -1.78 7.37
N ASP A 92 -0.94 -0.54 7.57
CA ASP A 92 -0.30 0.68 7.08
C ASP A 92 0.89 1.17 7.92
N ASP A 93 1.08 0.63 9.13
CA ASP A 93 2.20 0.99 9.99
C ASP A 93 3.48 0.22 9.63
N THR A 94 4.57 0.95 9.46
CA THR A 94 5.91 0.38 9.25
C THR A 94 6.88 0.90 10.31
N GLN A 95 7.51 -0.01 11.03
CA GLN A 95 8.49 0.29 12.07
C GLN A 95 9.89 -0.14 11.60
N LEU A 96 10.85 0.78 11.70
CA LEU A 96 12.26 0.52 11.39
C LEU A 96 13.06 0.39 12.68
N TYR A 97 13.99 -0.57 12.73
CA TYR A 97 14.83 -0.84 13.90
C TYR A 97 16.30 -0.78 13.53
N ILE A 98 17.09 -0.22 14.44
CA ILE A 98 18.54 -0.17 14.32
C ILE A 98 19.19 -0.41 15.68
N SER A 99 20.25 -1.21 15.69
CA SER A 99 21.08 -1.40 16.87
C SER A 99 22.40 -0.65 16.68
N THR A 100 22.63 0.35 17.55
CA THR A 100 23.82 1.18 17.50
C THR A 100 24.34 1.50 18.90
N ARG A 101 25.64 1.78 19.00
CA ARG A 101 26.23 2.34 20.21
C ARG A 101 26.06 3.87 20.20
N PRO A 102 26.04 4.55 21.36
CA PRO A 102 25.85 6.00 21.41
C PRO A 102 26.84 6.83 20.60
N ASP A 103 28.05 6.31 20.39
CA ASP A 103 29.16 6.91 19.64
C ASP A 103 29.17 6.54 18.14
N GLU A 104 28.36 5.55 17.72
CA GLU A 104 28.37 5.01 16.36
C GLU A 104 27.28 5.68 15.49
N THR A 105 27.62 6.82 14.89
CA THR A 105 26.69 7.64 14.07
C THR A 105 26.53 7.16 12.62
N SER A 106 27.44 6.33 12.13
CA SER A 106 27.42 5.81 10.74
C SER A 106 26.20 4.96 10.39
N LYS A 107 25.55 4.38 11.41
CA LYS A 107 24.29 3.64 11.25
C LYS A 107 23.08 4.57 11.12
N LEU A 108 23.12 5.72 11.78
CA LEU A 108 22.05 6.74 11.69
C LEU A 108 21.99 7.39 10.31
N SER A 109 23.12 7.54 9.63
CA SER A 109 23.13 8.05 8.25
C SER A 109 22.43 7.09 7.30
N LYS A 110 22.65 5.78 7.42
CA LYS A 110 21.94 4.75 6.63
C LYS A 110 20.44 4.79 6.85
N LEU A 111 19.99 4.92 8.10
CA LEU A 111 18.57 5.08 8.42
C LEU A 111 17.99 6.35 7.79
N THR A 112 18.71 7.46 7.89
CA THR A 112 18.29 8.74 7.31
C THR A 112 18.18 8.66 5.78
N GLU A 113 19.12 7.99 5.13
CA GLU A 113 19.10 7.78 3.67
C GLU A 113 17.95 6.85 3.25
N CYS A 114 17.72 5.77 3.99
CA CYS A 114 16.58 4.89 3.78
C CYS A 114 15.24 5.65 3.87
N VAL A 115 15.05 6.48 4.89
CA VAL A 115 13.82 7.26 5.07
C VAL A 115 13.62 8.28 3.95
N LYS A 116 14.70 8.85 3.41
CA LYS A 116 14.62 9.72 2.22
C LYS A 116 14.14 8.95 1.00
N ASN A 117 14.73 7.78 0.73
CA ASN A 117 14.38 6.99 -0.46
C ASN A 117 12.96 6.40 -0.41
N VAL A 118 12.37 6.24 0.77
CA VAL A 118 10.96 5.84 0.93
C VAL A 118 9.97 6.93 0.50
N LYS A 119 10.39 8.20 0.49
CA LYS A 119 9.54 9.34 0.13
C LYS A 119 9.55 9.70 -1.35
N ASP A 120 10.51 9.17 -2.10
CA ASP A 120 10.69 9.38 -3.55
C ASP A 120 9.87 8.36 -4.35
#